data_AF-A0ABD5DXE0-F1
#
_entry.id   AF-A0ABD5DXE0-F1
#
_cell.length_a   1.000
_cell.length_b   1.000
_cell.length_c   1.000
_cell.angle_alpha   90.00
_cell.angle_beta   90.00
_cell.angle_gamma   90.00
#
_symmetry.space_group_name_H-M   'P 1'
#
loop_
_entity.id
_entity.type
_entity.pdbx_description
1 polymer ?
#
loop_
_entity_poly.entity_id
_entity_poly.type
_entity_poly.pdbx_seq_one_letter_code
_entity_poly.pdbx_strand_id
1 'polypeptide(L)'
;IVFVDKNVRVGFPATLNGKMRIQSSGGAVYLQAEEAFPVTRLQLQDLENGELILLDVSAQDGKAALEPVRLVYSGEVATASASHKG
;
A
#
# COMPACT_ATOMS: atom_id res chain seq x y z
N ILE A 1 -7.21 -5.00 -6.14
CA ILE A 1 -7.64 -4.69 -4.73
C ILE A 1 -6.64 -5.37 -3.81
N VAL A 2 -6.22 -4.71 -2.72
CA VAL A 2 -5.35 -5.29 -1.70
C VAL A 2 -6.12 -5.37 -0.38
N PHE A 3 -6.41 -6.57 0.09
CA PHE A 3 -6.98 -6.78 1.43
C PHE A 3 -5.86 -6.71 2.45
N VAL A 4 -5.97 -5.76 3.39
CA VAL A 4 -4.97 -5.52 4.45
C VAL A 4 -5.49 -5.99 5.80
N ASP A 5 -6.82 -6.11 5.93
CA ASP A 5 -7.53 -6.47 7.17
C ASP A 5 -7.19 -5.52 8.35
N LYS A 6 -6.74 -4.29 8.02
CA LYS A 6 -6.39 -3.21 8.96
C LYS A 6 -6.80 -1.85 8.39
N ASN A 7 -7.08 -0.90 9.27
CA ASN A 7 -7.32 0.48 8.86
C ASN A 7 -5.99 1.16 8.53
N VAL A 8 -5.72 1.40 7.25
CA VAL A 8 -4.45 1.99 6.81
C VAL A 8 -4.63 3.35 6.15
N ARG A 9 -3.66 4.24 6.37
CA ARG A 9 -3.41 5.38 5.49
C ARG A 9 -2.37 5.01 4.44
N VAL A 10 -2.50 5.56 3.24
CA VAL A 10 -1.57 5.28 2.13
C VAL A 10 -0.75 6.52 1.81
N GLY A 11 0.57 6.40 1.97
CA GLY A 11 1.55 7.35 1.44
C GLY A 11 2.03 6.91 0.06
N PHE A 12 2.16 7.85 -0.86
CA PHE A 12 2.62 7.58 -2.22
C PHE A 12 3.40 8.77 -2.79
N PRO A 13 4.36 8.54 -3.70
CA PRO A 13 5.14 9.60 -4.28
C PRO A 13 4.32 10.45 -5.26
N ALA A 14 4.62 11.75 -5.33
CA ALA A 14 3.93 12.70 -6.19
C ALA A 14 4.00 12.34 -7.69
N THR A 15 4.95 11.49 -8.10
CA THR A 15 5.05 10.95 -9.47
C THR A 15 3.85 10.10 -9.88
N LEU A 16 3.05 9.63 -8.92
CA LEU A 16 1.81 8.90 -9.18
C LEU A 16 0.57 9.80 -9.30
N ASN A 17 0.70 11.10 -9.07
CA ASN A 17 -0.42 12.04 -9.21
C ASN A 17 -1.00 11.98 -10.62
N GLY A 18 -2.31 11.71 -10.73
CA GLY A 18 -3.01 11.57 -12.01
C GLY A 18 -2.80 10.22 -12.70
N LYS A 19 -1.76 9.45 -12.36
CA LYS A 19 -1.46 8.14 -12.96
C LYS A 19 -2.11 6.97 -12.24
N MET A 20 -2.44 7.15 -10.96
CA MET A 20 -3.00 6.12 -10.13
C MET A 20 -4.02 6.70 -9.16
N ARG A 21 -5.18 6.07 -9.08
CA ARG A 21 -6.16 6.32 -8.03
C ARG A 21 -5.96 5.32 -6.90
N ILE A 22 -5.93 5.86 -5.68
CA ILE A 22 -5.78 5.08 -4.45
C ILE A 22 -6.92 5.43 -3.52
N GLN A 23 -7.59 4.42 -2.97
CA GLN A 23 -8.60 4.59 -1.94
C GLN A 23 -8.39 3.54 -0.85
N SER A 24 -8.52 3.94 0.41
CA SER A 24 -8.47 3.04 1.57
C SER A 24 -9.82 3.06 2.28
N SER A 25 -10.47 1.91 2.41
CA SER A 25 -11.77 1.80 3.08
C SER A 25 -12.02 0.36 3.54
N GLY A 26 -12.56 0.20 4.75
CA GLY A 26 -13.06 -1.09 5.26
C GLY A 26 -12.01 -2.21 5.29
N GLY A 27 -10.75 -1.91 5.61
CA GLY A 27 -9.67 -2.90 5.64
C GLY A 27 -9.09 -3.28 4.28
N ALA A 28 -9.48 -2.59 3.21
CA ALA A 28 -8.98 -2.80 1.86
C ALA A 28 -8.41 -1.53 1.23
N VAL A 29 -7.39 -1.70 0.39
CA VAL A 29 -6.80 -0.66 -0.44
C VAL A 29 -7.12 -0.95 -1.90
N TYR A 30 -7.83 -0.01 -2.53
CA TYR A 30 -8.19 -0.04 -3.93
C TYR A 30 -7.13 0.72 -4.72
N LEU A 31 -6.54 0.03 -5.69
CA LEU A 31 -5.46 0.49 -6.53
C LEU A 31 -5.94 0.41 -7.98
N GLN A 32 -6.05 1.56 -8.64
CA GLN A 32 -6.44 1.65 -10.04
C GLN A 32 -5.40 2.49 -10.78
N ALA A 33 -4.65 1.87 -11.68
CA ALA A 33 -3.77 2.58 -12.58
C ALA A 33 -4.59 3.19 -13.73
N GLU A 34 -4.35 4.46 -14.01
CA GLU A 34 -4.90 5.20 -15.16
C GLU A 34 -3.86 5.32 -16.28
N GLU A 35 -2.57 5.27 -15.94
CA GLU A 35 -1.44 5.31 -16.87
C GLU A 35 -0.36 4.29 -16.45
N ALA A 36 0.49 3.89 -17.40
CA ALA A 36 1.68 3.10 -17.10
C ALA A 36 2.71 3.91 -16.29
N PHE A 37 3.41 3.23 -15.38
CA PHE A 37 4.46 3.83 -14.56
C PHE A 37 5.50 2.79 -14.11
N PRO A 38 6.77 3.18 -13.93
CA PRO A 38 7.82 2.29 -13.44
C PRO A 38 7.56 1.89 -11.98
N VAL A 39 8.26 0.84 -11.52
CA VAL A 39 8.16 0.37 -10.14
C VAL A 39 8.32 1.53 -9.15
N THR A 40 7.36 1.64 -8.24
CA THR A 40 7.32 2.68 -7.22
C THR A 40 6.75 2.14 -5.93
N ARG A 41 7.14 2.73 -4.80
CA ARG A 41 6.80 2.23 -3.46
C ARG A 41 5.61 2.97 -2.89
N LEU A 42 4.57 2.22 -2.52
CA LEU A 42 3.49 2.66 -1.67
C LEU A 42 3.82 2.32 -0.21
N GLN A 43 3.40 3.21 0.69
CA GLN A 43 3.52 3.01 2.12
C GLN A 43 2.12 2.87 2.72
N LEU A 44 1.80 1.69 3.22
CA LEU A 44 0.57 1.45 3.97
C LEU A 44 0.95 1.52 5.45
N GLN A 45 0.37 2.47 6.16
CA GLN A 45 0.59 2.59 7.60
C GLN A 45 -0.69 2.26 8.34
N ASP A 46 -0.60 1.26 9.21
CA ASP A 46 -1.67 0.93 10.16
C ASP A 46 -1.91 2.10 11.10
N LEU A 47 -3.17 2.52 11.19
CA LEU A 47 -3.61 3.61 12.05
C LEU A 47 -3.70 3.19 13.52
N GLU A 48 -3.76 1.89 13.82
CA GLU A 48 -3.87 1.39 15.19
C GLU A 48 -2.52 1.36 15.91
N ASN A 49 -1.49 0.80 15.29
CA ASN A 49 -0.18 0.56 15.91
C ASN A 49 0.99 1.25 15.20
N GLY A 50 0.75 1.92 14.07
CA GLY A 50 1.78 2.59 13.28
C GLY A 50 2.65 1.68 12.42
N GLU A 51 2.35 0.38 12.34
CA GLU A 51 3.06 -0.61 11.52
C GLU A 51 3.13 -0.14 10.07
N LEU A 52 4.29 -0.39 9.47
CA LEU A 52 4.58 0.04 8.11
C LEU A 52 4.72 -1.15 7.17
N ILE A 53 3.90 -1.15 6.12
CA ILE A 53 3.97 -2.11 5.03
C ILE A 53 4.40 -1.35 3.77
N LEU A 54 5.49 -1.81 3.17
CA LEU A 54 6.02 -1.25 1.93
C LEU A 54 5.60 -2.14 0.76
N LEU A 55 4.88 -1.57 -0.20
CA LEU A 55 4.36 -2.28 -1.35
C LEU A 55 4.90 -1.65 -2.63
N ASP A 56 5.78 -2.36 -3.32
CA ASP A 56 6.28 -1.94 -4.64
C ASP A 56 5.25 -2.31 -5.72
N VAL A 57 4.84 -1.32 -6.51
CA VAL A 57 3.83 -1.45 -7.57
C VAL A 57 4.34 -0.87 -8.88
N SER A 58 3.89 -1.43 -10.00
CA SER A 58 4.13 -0.91 -11.35
C SER A 58 2.88 -1.09 -12.19
N ALA A 59 2.71 -0.27 -13.22
CA ALA A 59 1.67 -0.45 -14.23
C ALA A 59 2.28 -0.49 -15.63
N GLN A 60 1.76 -1.36 -16.48
CA GLN A 60 2.16 -1.50 -17.88
C GLN A 60 0.92 -1.35 -18.76
N ASP A 61 1.11 -0.88 -19.99
CA ASP A 61 0.02 -0.77 -20.95
C ASP A 61 -0.55 -2.16 -21.30
N GLY A 62 -1.87 -2.30 -21.22
CA GLY A 62 -2.56 -3.54 -21.51
C GLY A 62 -3.78 -3.75 -20.62
N LYS A 63 -4.74 -4.54 -21.10
CA LYS A 63 -5.92 -4.94 -20.31
C LYS A 63 -5.64 -6.28 -19.62
N ALA A 64 -4.85 -6.25 -18.56
CA ALA A 64 -4.77 -7.38 -17.64
C ALA A 64 -6.02 -7.39 -16.76
N ALA A 65 -6.56 -8.59 -16.49
CA ALA A 65 -7.58 -8.73 -15.46
C ALA A 65 -6.97 -8.33 -14.10
N LEU A 66 -7.68 -7.52 -13.33
CA LEU A 66 -7.22 -7.13 -12.00
C LEU A 66 -7.44 -8.30 -11.03
N GLU A 67 -6.35 -8.83 -10.49
CA GLU A 67 -6.40 -9.89 -9.48
C GLU A 67 -6.37 -9.29 -8.07
N PRO A 68 -7.24 -9.75 -7.14
CA PRO A 68 -7.16 -9.36 -5.74
C PRO A 68 -5.93 -9.95 -5.04
N VAL A 69 -5.28 -9.17 -4.20
CA VAL A 69 -4.18 -9.58 -3.33
C VAL A 69 -4.65 -9.49 -1.88
N ARG A 70 -4.25 -10.45 -1.02
CA ARG A 70 -4.47 -10.38 0.43
C ARG A 70 -3.12 -10.44 1.14
N LEU A 71 -2.90 -9.50 2.06
CA LEU A 71 -1.77 -9.56 2.98
C LEU A 71 -2.10 -10.52 4.11
N VAL A 72 -1.26 -11.55 4.27
CA VAL A 72 -1.41 -12.56 5.33
C VAL A 72 -0.23 -12.41 6.29
N TYR A 73 -0.53 -12.18 7.56
CA TYR A 73 0.49 -12.08 8.61
C TYR A 73 0.78 -13.47 9.17
N SER A 74 2.04 -13.89 9.11
CA SER A 74 2.51 -15.13 9.74
C SER A 74 3.40 -14.79 10.94
N GLY A 75 2.83 -14.80 12.15
CA GLY A 75 3.60 -14.66 13.39
C GLY A 75 4.25 -13.28 13.63
N GLU A 76 4.82 -13.12 14.82
CA GLU A 76 5.07 -11.86 15.55
C GLU A 76 5.68 -10.73 14.70
N VAL A 77 4.90 -9.65 14.51
CA VAL A 77 5.37 -8.38 13.92
C VAL A 77 6.42 -7.80 14.86
N ALA A 78 7.69 -7.87 14.48
CA ALA A 78 8.79 -7.29 15.24
C ALA A 78 8.56 -5.78 15.37
N THR A 79 8.24 -5.32 16.58
CA THR A 79 8.05 -3.90 16.86
C THR A 79 9.43 -3.25 16.91
N ALA A 80 9.80 -2.51 15.86
CA ALA A 80 11.00 -1.67 15.90
C ALA A 80 10.73 -0.47 16.80
N SER A 81 11.09 -0.56 18.08
CA SER A 81 11.00 0.56 19.02
C SER A 81 12.03 1.63 18.63
N ALA A 82 11.57 2.71 18.00
CA ALA A 82 12.41 3.90 17.82
C ALA A 82 12.58 4.58 19.20
N SER A 83 13.76 4.38 19.81
CA SER A 83 14.14 5.08 21.02
C SER A 83 14.34 6.56 20.70
N HIS A 84 13.40 7.40 21.11
CA HIS A 84 13.58 8.85 21.10
C HIS A 84 14.53 9.25 22.24
N LYS A 85 15.71 9.76 21.88
CA LYS A 85 16.58 10.53 22.77
C LYS A 85 16.85 11.87 22.09
N GLY A 86 16.51 12.97 22.79
CA GLY A 86 16.80 14.34 22.38
C GLY A 86 15.88 15.32 23.06
#